data_AF-A0A9E7PMV5-F1
#
_entry.id   AF-A0A9E7PMV5-F1
#
_cell.length_a   1.000
_cell.length_b   1.000
_cell.length_c   1.000
_cell.angle_alpha   90.00
_cell.angle_beta   90.00
_cell.angle_gamma   90.00
#
_symmetry.space_group_name_H-M   'P 1'
#
loop_
_entity.id
_entity.type
_entity.pdbx_description
1 polymer ?
#
loop_
_entity_poly.entity_id
_entity_poly.type
_entity_poly.pdbx_seq_one_letter_code
_entity_poly.pdbx_strand_id
1 'polypeptide(L)' 'MASKTVSLSEEAYERLLTWKNTDYENFSGIILRVLPKHRDISKILEEFRKRRSLNI' A
#
# COMPACT_ATOMS: atom_id res chain seq x y z
N MET A 1 10.09 9.29 -15.99
CA MET A 1 9.44 8.80 -14.75
C MET A 1 10.28 9.26 -13.58
N ALA A 2 9.71 9.94 -12.59
CA ALA A 2 10.48 10.37 -11.42
C ALA A 2 10.70 9.16 -10.48
N SER A 3 11.95 8.76 -10.29
CA SER A 3 12.32 7.73 -9.30
C SER A 3 12.47 8.36 -7.93
N LYS A 4 11.94 7.70 -6.90
CA LYS A 4 12.14 8.09 -5.50
C LYS A 4 12.87 6.96 -4.80
N THR A 5 14.06 7.25 -4.28
CA THR A 5 14.80 6.31 -3.43
C THR A 5 14.22 6.40 -2.02
N VAL A 6 13.99 5.25 -1.41
CA VAL A 6 13.53 5.12 -0.02
C VAL A 6 14.51 4.26 0.74
N SER A 7 14.87 4.70 1.95
CA SER A 7 15.65 3.88 2.88
C SER A 7 14.70 3.17 3.83
N LEU A 8 14.92 1.88 4.04
CA LEU A 8 14.16 1.05 4.97
C LEU A 8 15.05 0.66 6.15
N SER A 9 14.45 0.52 7.32
CA SER A 9 15.09 -0.23 8.41
C SER A 9 15.10 -1.72 8.07
N GLU A 10 16.00 -2.47 8.69
CA GLU A 10 16.08 -3.93 8.54
C GLU A 10 14.73 -4.59 8.85
N GLU A 11 14.11 -4.21 9.97
CA GLU A 11 12.79 -4.72 10.37
C GLU A 11 11.71 -4.43 9.31
N ALA A 12 11.73 -3.25 8.71
CA ALA A 12 10.77 -2.90 7.67
C ALA A 12 11.00 -3.71 6.38
N TYR A 13 12.26 -4.01 6.06
CA TYR A 13 12.62 -4.86 4.92
C TYR A 13 12.15 -6.31 5.13
N GLU A 14 12.41 -6.90 6.30
CA GLU A 14 11.93 -8.24 6.66
C GLU A 14 10.41 -8.36 6.59
N ARG A 15 9.69 -7.37 7.12
CA ARG A 15 8.22 -7.32 7.00
C ARG A 15 7.76 -7.26 5.54
N LEU A 16 8.46 -6.51 4.70
CA LEU A 16 8.18 -6.42 3.26
C LEU A 16 8.41 -7.75 2.54
N LEU A 17 9.43 -8.52 2.95
CA LEU A 17 9.66 -9.88 2.44
C LEU A 17 8.46 -10.79 2.72
N THR A 18 7.87 -10.72 3.92
CA THR A 18 6.69 -11.55 4.26
C THR A 18 5.45 -11.25 3.41
N TRP A 19 5.40 -10.09 2.74
CA TRP A 19 4.29 -9.69 1.88
C TRP A 19 4.49 -10.07 0.40
N LYS A 20 5.64 -10.65 0.04
CA LYS A 20 5.84 -11.26 -1.27
C LYS A 20 5.03 -12.55 -1.36
N ASN A 21 4.15 -12.62 -2.35
CA ASN A 21 3.45 -13.87 -2.66
C ASN A 21 4.31 -14.81 -3.52
N THR A 22 5.29 -14.25 -4.24
CA THR A 22 6.26 -14.98 -5.07
C THR A 22 7.61 -14.27 -5.04
N ASP A 23 8.70 -15.01 -5.23
CA ASP A 23 10.07 -14.44 -5.23
C ASP A 23 10.27 -13.36 -6.30
N TYR A 24 9.56 -13.48 -7.41
CA TYR A 24 9.66 -12.59 -8.57
C TYR A 24 8.89 -11.26 -8.42
N GLU A 25 8.15 -11.05 -7.32
CA GLU A 25 7.46 -9.78 -7.10
C GLU A 25 8.44 -8.62 -6.83
N ASN A 26 8.18 -7.48 -7.46
CA ASN A 26 8.89 -6.23 -7.20
C ASN A 26 8.36 -5.57 -5.92
N PHE A 27 9.28 -5.18 -5.02
CA PHE A 27 8.99 -4.45 -3.80
C PHE A 27 8.21 -3.15 -4.04
N SER A 28 8.51 -2.40 -5.12
CA SER A 28 7.73 -1.18 -5.42
C SER A 28 6.25 -1.49 -5.65
N GLY A 29 5.93 -2.61 -6.29
CA GLY A 29 4.55 -3.05 -6.50
C GLY A 29 3.85 -3.43 -5.19
N ILE A 30 4.58 -4.10 -4.30
CA ILE A 30 4.07 -4.48 -2.97
C ILE A 30 3.80 -3.24 -2.13
N ILE A 31 4.74 -2.28 -2.10
CA ILE A 31 4.58 -1.03 -1.37
C ILE A 31 3.33 -0.29 -1.85
N LEU A 32 3.10 -0.20 -3.16
CA LEU A 32 1.91 0.44 -3.73
C LEU A 32 0.62 -0.33 -3.45
N ARG A 33 0.68 -1.66 -3.31
CA ARG A 33 -0.46 -2.51 -2.95
C ARG A 33 -0.86 -2.35 -1.48
N VAL A 34 0.13 -2.30 -0.59
CA VAL A 34 -0.09 -2.29 0.87
C VAL A 34 -0.31 -0.88 1.40
N LEU A 35 0.33 0.13 0.80
CA LEU A 35 0.12 1.50 1.22
C LEU A 35 -1.33 1.90 0.93
N PRO A 36 -2.05 2.42 1.94
CA PRO A 36 -3.38 2.92 1.72
C PRO A 36 -3.31 4.08 0.73
N LYS A 37 -4.21 4.07 -0.27
CA LYS A 37 -4.34 5.12 -1.28
C LYS A 37 -4.54 6.51 -0.68
N HIS A 38 -5.09 6.55 0.54
CA HIS A 38 -5.28 7.74 1.34
C HIS A 38 -4.57 7.58 2.69
N ARG A 39 -3.68 8.51 3.02
CA ARG A 39 -3.09 8.61 4.37
C ARG A 39 -4.07 9.21 5.38
N ASP A 40 -4.98 10.07 4.92
CA ASP A 40 -5.98 10.72 5.76
C ASP A 40 -7.15 9.80 6.08
N ILE A 41 -7.36 9.54 7.38
CA ILE A 41 -8.47 8.73 7.90
C ILE A 41 -9.82 9.27 7.42
N SER A 42 -9.99 10.60 7.38
CA SER A 42 -11.22 11.23 6.88
C SER A 42 -11.53 10.86 5.43
N LYS A 43 -10.50 10.77 4.57
CA LYS A 43 -10.67 10.38 3.16
C LYS A 43 -10.97 8.89 3.01
N ILE A 44 -10.39 8.04 3.87
CA ILE A 44 -10.71 6.61 3.92
C ILE A 44 -12.20 6.41 4.28
N LEU A 45 -12.69 7.12 5.29
CA LEU A 45 -14.10 7.07 5.71
C LEU A 45 -15.06 7.54 4.63
N GLU A 46 -14.70 8.62 3.93
CA GLU A 46 -15.50 9.14 2.81
C GLU A 46 -15.58 8.12 1.67
N GLU A 47 -14.46 7.50 1.29
CA GLU A 47 -14.44 6.46 0.25
C GLU A 47 -15.26 5.23 0.65
N PHE A 48 -15.13 4.79 1.92
CA PHE A 48 -15.91 3.66 2.44
C PHE A 48 -17.42 3.94 2.40
N ARG A 49 -17.83 5.15 2.80
CA ARG A 49 -19.24 5.58 2.76
C ARG A 49 -19.77 5.63 1.33
N LYS A 50 -18.96 6.13 0.39
CA LYS A 50 -19.30 6.21 -1.04
C LYS A 50 -19.43 4.83 -1.70
N ARG A 51 -18.55 3.88 -1.36
CA ARG A 51 -18.66 2.49 -1.87
C ARG A 51 -19.90 1.78 -1.32
N ARG A 52 -20.29 2.04 -0.07
CA ARG A 52 -21.49 1.45 0.55
C ARG A 52 -22.79 1.97 -0.07
N SER A 53 -22.85 3.21 -0.55
CA SER A 53 -24.05 3.80 -1.16
C SER A 53 -24.28 3.40 -2.62
N LEU A 54 -23.28 2.82 -3.31
CA LEU A 54 -23.42 2.31 -4.68
C LEU A 54 -23.87 0.83 -4.75
N ASN A 55 -24.07 0.18 -3.60
CA ASN A 55 -24.42 -1.24 -3.50
C ASN A 55 -25.88 -1.46 -3.07
N ILE A 56 -26.73 -0.46 -3.35
CA ILE A 56 -28.19 -0.41 -3.11
C ILE A 56 -28.82 0.04 -4.42
#